data_AF-A0A6N7ANI8-F1
#
_entry.id   AF-A0A6N7ANI8-F1
#
_cell.length_a   1.000
_cell.length_b   1.000
_cell.length_c   1.000
_cell.angle_alpha   90.00
_cell.angle_beta   90.00
_cell.angle_gamma   90.00
#
_symmetry.space_group_name_H-M   'P 1'
#
loop_
_entity.id
_entity.type
_entity.pdbx_description
1 polymer ?
#
loop_
_entity_poly.entity_id
_entity_poly.type
_entity_poly.pdbx_seq_one_letter_code
_entity_poly.pdbx_strand_id
1 'polypeptide(L)'
;MKKGDVAPVLVNIGFGNVVYAPKVVAIVTPGSAPMKRLREEAKKEGKLVDATEGRRTRSIIVTDSNHIILSALQVETITQRFLEGKVNLGEEE
;
A
#
# COMPACT_ATOMS: atom_id res chain seq x y z
N MET A 1 14.68 0.74 -28.81
CA MET A 1 13.63 0.64 -27.77
C MET A 1 14.17 1.33 -26.52
N LYS A 2 13.67 2.54 -26.18
CA LYS A 2 14.09 3.24 -24.95
C LYS A 2 13.52 2.46 -23.77
N LYS A 3 14.41 1.86 -22.98
CA LYS A 3 14.07 1.14 -21.76
C LYS A 3 13.72 2.19 -20.71
N GLY A 4 12.43 2.47 -20.56
CA GLY A 4 11.91 3.21 -19.41
C GLY A 4 12.04 2.32 -18.18
N ASP A 5 13.26 2.20 -17.66
CA ASP A 5 13.52 1.58 -16.36
C ASP A 5 12.95 2.52 -15.30
N VAL A 6 11.64 2.43 -15.04
CA VAL A 6 11.02 3.03 -13.86
C VAL A 6 11.63 2.28 -12.68
N ALA A 7 12.57 2.93 -11.98
CA ALA A 7 13.15 2.37 -10.77
C ALA A 7 12.01 1.94 -9.83
N PRO A 8 12.13 0.79 -9.15
CA PRO A 8 11.06 0.29 -8.31
C PRO A 8 10.77 1.27 -7.17
N VAL A 9 9.65 2.00 -7.24
CA VAL A 9 9.27 2.98 -6.23
C VAL A 9 8.79 2.24 -4.98
N LEU A 10 9.61 2.26 -3.93
CA LEU A 10 9.22 1.84 -2.59
C LEU A 10 8.52 3.00 -1.89
N VAL A 11 7.34 2.76 -1.35
CA VAL A 11 6.56 3.78 -0.62
C VAL A 11 6.47 3.40 0.84
N ASN A 12 6.85 4.33 1.73
CA ASN A 12 6.70 4.15 3.17
C ASN A 12 5.22 4.15 3.57
N ILE A 13 4.82 3.13 4.32
CA ILE A 13 3.45 2.92 4.82
C ILE A 13 3.35 2.99 6.34
N GLY A 14 4.41 3.48 7.02
CA GLY A 14 4.46 3.70 8.47
C GLY A 14 5.52 2.85 9.17
N PHE A 15 6.13 3.39 10.23
CA PHE A 15 7.12 2.70 11.08
C PHE A 15 8.32 2.08 10.34
N GLY A 16 8.74 2.69 9.23
CA GLY A 16 9.82 2.14 8.41
C GLY A 16 9.38 1.00 7.48
N ASN A 17 8.12 0.55 7.56
CA ASN A 17 7.56 -0.41 6.62
C ASN A 17 7.36 0.25 5.25
N VAL A 18 7.71 -0.47 4.19
CA VAL A 18 7.59 0.00 2.80
C VAL A 18 6.87 -1.04 1.95
N VAL A 19 6.19 -0.59 0.91
CA VAL A 19 5.57 -1.45 -0.11
C VAL A 19 6.10 -1.12 -1.49
N TYR A 20 6.11 -2.12 -2.36
CA TYR A 20 6.48 -1.94 -3.75
C TYR A 20 5.29 -1.37 -4.54
N ALA A 21 5.37 -0.10 -4.93
CA ALA A 21 4.23 0.64 -5.47
C ALA A 21 3.56 0.00 -6.69
N PRO A 22 4.29 -0.57 -7.68
CA PRO A 22 3.69 -1.22 -8.84
C PRO A 22 2.84 -2.46 -8.54
N LYS A 23 2.92 -3.00 -7.32
CA LYS A 23 2.13 -4.16 -6.88
C LYS A 23 0.91 -3.79 -6.05
N VAL A 24 0.74 -2.52 -5.72
CA VAL A 24 -0.43 -2.03 -4.99
C VAL A 24 -1.55 -1.73 -5.99
N VAL A 25 -2.71 -2.36 -5.76
CA VAL A 25 -3.91 -2.22 -6.60
C VAL A 25 -4.90 -1.23 -5.97
N ALA A 26 -4.98 -1.18 -4.65
CA ALA A 26 -5.88 -0.27 -3.95
C ALA A 26 -5.37 0.09 -2.54
N ILE A 27 -5.79 1.27 -2.06
CA ILE A 27 -5.63 1.70 -0.67
C ILE A 27 -7.04 2.10 -0.18
N VAL A 28 -7.54 1.44 0.86
CA VAL A 28 -8.93 1.56 1.31
C VAL A 28 -9.04 1.73 2.82
N THR A 29 -10.16 2.25 3.30
CA THR A 29 -10.42 2.42 4.73
C THR A 29 -10.92 1.11 5.38
N PRO A 30 -10.56 0.78 6.63
CA PRO A 30 -10.88 -0.51 7.26
C PRO A 30 -12.29 -0.58 7.88
N GLY A 31 -13.10 0.48 7.77
CA GLY A 31 -14.27 0.68 8.64
C GLY A 31 -15.48 -0.20 8.36
N SER A 32 -15.61 -0.75 7.16
CA SER A 32 -16.82 -1.45 6.72
C SER A 32 -16.80 -2.96 7.04
N ALA A 33 -17.98 -3.58 7.11
CA ALA A 33 -18.09 -5.03 7.32
C ALA A 33 -17.38 -5.87 6.22
N PRO A 34 -17.44 -5.51 4.92
CA PRO A 34 -16.62 -6.16 3.89
C PRO A 34 -15.12 -6.10 4.16
N MET A 35 -14.60 -4.97 4.66
CA MET A 35 -13.17 -4.82 4.95
C MET A 35 -12.72 -5.66 6.15
N LYS A 36 -13.59 -5.83 7.15
CA LYS A 36 -13.34 -6.80 8.22
C LYS A 36 -13.23 -8.22 7.66
N ARG A 37 -14.17 -8.64 6.79
CA ARG A 37 -14.13 -9.96 6.15
C ARG A 37 -12.86 -10.16 5.32
N LEU A 38 -12.48 -9.17 4.52
CA LEU A 38 -11.27 -9.20 3.70
C LEU A 38 -10.01 -9.48 4.56
N ARG A 39 -9.89 -8.82 5.71
CA ARG A 39 -8.77 -9.07 6.64
C ARG A 39 -8.78 -10.48 7.21
N GLU A 40 -9.95 -10.97 7.65
CA GLU A 40 -10.06 -12.32 8.21
C GLU A 40 -9.77 -13.40 7.17
N GLU A 41 -10.21 -13.21 5.92
CA GLU A 41 -9.91 -14.10 4.79
C GLU A 41 -8.41 -14.12 4.49
N ALA A 42 -7.77 -12.96 4.35
CA ALA A 42 -6.33 -12.87 4.16
C ALA A 42 -5.54 -13.52 5.31
N LYS A 43 -6.02 -13.39 6.56
CA LYS A 43 -5.41 -14.04 7.72
C LYS A 43 -5.50 -15.56 7.62
N LYS A 44 -6.66 -16.10 7.25
CA LYS A 44 -6.87 -17.55 7.07
C LYS A 44 -6.00 -18.12 5.95
N GLU A 45 -5.77 -17.33 4.89
CA GLU A 45 -4.93 -17.71 3.75
C GLU A 45 -3.43 -17.49 4.00
N GLY A 46 -3.02 -16.94 5.15
CA GLY A 46 -1.62 -16.61 5.43
C GLY A 46 -1.08 -15.44 4.60
N LYS A 47 -1.97 -14.61 4.03
CA LYS A 47 -1.66 -13.45 3.18
C LYS A 47 -1.82 -12.10 3.86
N LEU A 48 -2.16 -12.09 5.15
CA LEU A 48 -2.25 -10.86 5.93
C LEU A 48 -0.87 -10.44 6.42
N VAL A 49 -0.47 -9.21 6.10
CA VAL A 49 0.72 -8.57 6.64
C VAL A 49 0.29 -7.42 7.55
N ASP A 50 0.68 -7.47 8.82
CA ASP A 50 0.38 -6.41 9.78
C ASP A 50 1.58 -5.47 9.92
N ALA A 51 1.48 -4.25 9.37
CA ALA A 51 2.49 -3.20 9.48
C ALA A 51 2.04 -2.07 10.42
N THR A 52 1.15 -2.35 11.37
CA THR A 52 0.58 -1.35 12.27
C THR A 52 1.40 -1.09 13.53
N GLU A 53 2.38 -1.94 13.86
CA GLU A 53 3.15 -1.91 15.11
C GLU A 53 2.26 -1.86 16.36
N GLY A 54 1.17 -2.65 16.37
CA GLY A 54 0.20 -2.71 17.46
C GLY A 54 -0.74 -1.51 17.57
N ARG A 55 -0.70 -0.58 16.60
CA ARG A 55 -1.62 0.56 16.56
C ARG A 55 -2.91 0.23 15.82
N ARG A 56 -3.91 1.09 16.00
CA ARG A 56 -5.18 0.99 15.28
C ARG A 56 -4.92 1.01 13.76
N THR A 57 -5.41 0.00 13.05
CA THR A 57 -5.49 0.00 11.58
C THR A 57 -6.30 1.20 11.10
N ARG A 58 -5.69 2.04 10.26
CA ARG A 58 -6.33 3.21 9.65
C ARG A 58 -6.46 3.09 8.14
N SER A 59 -5.70 2.19 7.52
CA SER A 59 -5.81 1.85 6.10
C SER A 59 -5.51 0.37 5.86
N ILE A 60 -6.00 -0.11 4.72
CA ILE A 60 -5.74 -1.43 4.17
C ILE A 60 -5.19 -1.22 2.76
N ILE A 61 -4.07 -1.86 2.47
CA ILE A 61 -3.44 -1.86 1.15
C ILE A 61 -3.68 -3.24 0.52
N VAL A 62 -4.20 -3.25 -0.69
CA VAL A 62 -4.48 -4.46 -1.47
C VAL A 62 -3.42 -4.58 -2.56
N THR A 63 -2.82 -5.76 -2.66
CA THR A 63 -1.82 -6.07 -3.71
C THR A 63 -2.40 -7.00 -4.78
N ASP A 64 -1.75 -7.04 -5.94
CA ASP A 64 -2.12 -7.92 -7.06
C ASP A 64 -1.98 -9.43 -6.73
N SER A 65 -1.11 -9.75 -5.77
CA SER A 65 -0.92 -11.10 -5.22
C SER A 65 -1.95 -11.50 -4.16
N ASN A 66 -2.98 -10.68 -3.94
CA ASN A 66 -4.00 -10.82 -2.89
C ASN A 66 -3.43 -10.75 -1.46
N HIS A 67 -2.19 -10.28 -1.26
CA HIS A 67 -1.75 -9.88 0.07
C HIS A 67 -2.49 -8.62 0.51
N ILE A 68 -2.93 -8.66 1.76
CA ILE A 68 -3.60 -7.56 2.44
C ILE A 68 -2.64 -7.01 3.48
N ILE A 69 -2.25 -5.75 3.34
CA ILE A 69 -1.30 -5.10 4.23
C ILE A 69 -2.05 -4.07 5.07
N LEU A 70 -1.97 -4.20 6.39
CA LEU A 70 -2.58 -3.26 7.33
C LEU A 70 -1.59 -2.15 7.67
N SER A 71 -2.05 -0.90 7.69
CA SER A 71 -1.24 0.24 8.13
C SER A 71 -1.97 1.10 9.15
N ALA A 72 -1.19 1.69 10.06
CA ALA A 72 -1.69 2.69 11.01
C ALA A 72 -1.74 4.12 10.42
N LEU A 73 -1.25 4.32 9.20
CA LEU A 73 -1.38 5.59 8.49
C LEU A 73 -2.75 5.69 7.82
N GLN A 74 -3.21 6.92 7.67
CA GLN A 74 -4.46 7.22 6.95
C GLN A 74 -4.28 6.98 5.46
N VAL A 75 -5.40 6.70 4.77
CA VAL A 75 -5.43 6.45 3.32
C VAL A 75 -4.88 7.66 2.57
N GLU A 76 -5.23 8.86 3.00
CA GLU A 76 -4.82 10.13 2.41
C GLU A 76 -3.29 10.30 2.48
N THR A 77 -2.68 10.01 3.63
CA THR A 77 -1.22 10.09 3.81
C THR A 77 -0.47 9.13 2.88
N ILE A 78 -0.95 7.89 2.77
CA ILE A 78 -0.30 6.90 1.90
C ILE A 78 -0.49 7.31 0.44
N THR A 79 -1.70 7.72 0.06
CA THR A 79 -2.02 8.18 -1.29
C THR A 79 -1.11 9.34 -1.70
N GLN A 80 -0.93 10.33 -0.83
CA GLN A 80 -0.02 11.45 -1.07
C GLN A 80 1.41 10.96 -1.36
N ARG A 81 1.94 10.02 -0.58
CA ARG A 81 3.28 9.46 -0.81
C ARG A 81 3.40 8.68 -2.12
N PHE A 82 2.34 7.99 -2.54
CA PHE A 82 2.27 7.33 -3.85
C PHE A 82 2.26 8.33 -5.00
N LEU A 83 1.67 9.51 -4.80
CA LEU A 83 1.65 10.59 -5.79
C LEU A 83 2.98 11.36 -5.79
N GLU A 84 3.60 11.60 -4.64
CA GLU A 84 4.92 12.24 -4.50
C GLU A 84 6.05 11.34 -5.05
N GLY A 85 5.95 10.02 -4.90
CA GLY A 85 6.87 9.06 -5.51
C GLY A 85 6.81 9.03 -7.04
N LYS A 86 5.85 9.75 -7.66
CA LYS A 86 5.83 10.06 -9.09
C LYS A 86 6.53 11.41 -9.33
N VAL A 87 7.83 11.50 -9.04
CA VAL A 87 8.63 12.59 -9.59
C VAL A 87 8.95 12.26 -11.05
N ASN A 88 8.55 13.17 -11.95
CA ASN A 88 8.54 13.02 -13.40
C ASN A 88 9.92 12.67 -14.00
N LEU A 89 10.02 11.53 -14.69
CA LEU A 89 11.11 11.22 -15.63
C LEU A 89 10.88 11.87 -17.02
N GLY A 90 10.28 13.05 -17.08
CA GLY A 90 9.88 13.65 -18.36
C GLY A 90 9.38 15.08 -18.35
N GLU A 91 9.68 15.88 -17.32
CA GLU A 91 9.55 17.34 -17.45
C GLU A 91 10.93 17.90 -17.79
N GLU A 92 11.30 17.76 -19.07
CA GLU A 92 12.26 18.65 -19.72
C GLU A 92 11.46 19.90 -20.16
N GLU A 93 11.69 21.03 -19.49
CA GLU A 93 11.73 22.35 -20.12
C GLU A 93 13.13 22.94 -19.92
#